data_AF-A0A2A8CV94-F1
#
_entry.id   AF-A0A2A8CV94-F1
#
_cell.length_a   1.000
_cell.length_b   1.000
_cell.length_c   1.000
_cell.angle_alpha   90.00
_cell.angle_beta   90.00
_cell.angle_gamma   90.00
#
_symmetry.space_group_name_H-M   'P 1'
#
loop_
_entity.id
_entity.type
_entity.pdbx_description
1 polymer ?
#
loop_
_entity_poly.entity_id
_entity_poly.type
_entity_poly.pdbx_seq_one_letter_code
_entity_poly.pdbx_strand_id
1 'polypeptide(L)'
;MSWMSFSPRTKSVLLLVVTLLLGVVLGSVLTGWWVQNRADRVRALRTPGGFVERVIRQVEPMSPAQRDSVEVIARRTARQLDQLRRTHRRQTMTVLDSMRTELRTVLSEEQINALDRRFQHRRHRRGRF
;
A
#
# COMPACT_ATOMS: atom_id res chain seq x y z
N MET A 1 27.09 -30.02 32.58
CA MET A 1 26.66 -28.84 31.78
C MET A 1 27.49 -27.66 32.23
N SER A 2 28.47 -27.26 31.42
CA SER A 2 29.45 -26.21 31.73
C SER A 2 28.77 -24.84 31.75
N TRP A 3 28.71 -24.21 32.91
CA TRP A 3 28.26 -22.83 33.08
C TRP A 3 29.45 -21.92 32.76
N MET A 4 29.49 -21.37 31.55
CA MET A 4 30.53 -20.42 31.13
C MET A 4 30.48 -19.16 32.00
N SER A 5 31.50 -18.98 32.84
CA SER A 5 31.74 -17.77 33.62
C SER A 5 32.23 -16.64 32.71
N PHE A 6 31.31 -15.92 32.09
CA PHE A 6 31.64 -14.74 31.29
C PHE A 6 32.28 -13.64 32.13
N SER A 7 33.37 -13.05 31.62
CA SER A 7 34.02 -11.90 32.25
C SER A 7 33.04 -10.72 32.39
N PRO A 8 33.19 -9.83 33.38
CA PRO A 8 32.32 -8.66 33.57
C PRO A 8 32.19 -7.81 32.30
N ARG A 9 33.29 -7.67 31.53
CA ARG A 9 33.30 -6.94 30.25
C ARG A 9 32.41 -7.61 29.20
N THR A 10 32.43 -8.94 29.13
CA THR A 10 31.60 -9.70 28.18
C THR A 10 30.12 -9.59 28.51
N LYS A 11 29.77 -9.55 29.81
CA LYS A 11 28.38 -9.33 30.25
C LYS A 11 27.88 -7.94 29.88
N SER A 12 28.71 -6.90 30.03
CA SER A 12 28.36 -5.53 29.64
C SER A 12 28.16 -5.38 28.13
N VAL A 13 29.04 -5.97 27.31
CA VAL A 13 28.90 -5.98 25.85
C VAL A 13 27.64 -6.74 25.43
N LEU A 14 27.38 -7.88 26.06
CA LEU A 14 26.17 -8.67 25.78
C LEU A 14 24.89 -7.88 26.09
N LEU A 15 24.85 -7.17 27.24
CA LEU A 15 23.73 -6.31 27.58
C LEU A 15 23.53 -5.19 26.56
N LEU A 16 24.60 -4.52 26.12
CA LEU A 16 24.54 -3.49 25.09
C LEU A 16 23.97 -4.03 23.77
N VAL A 17 24.43 -5.19 23.32
CA VAL A 17 23.94 -5.83 22.09
C VAL A 17 22.46 -6.18 22.22
N VAL A 18 22.04 -6.74 23.35
CA VAL A 18 20.63 -7.08 23.60
C VAL A 18 19.75 -5.82 23.60
N THR A 19 20.17 -4.74 24.26
CA THR A 19 19.44 -3.46 24.26
C THR A 19 19.36 -2.85 22.86
N LEU A 20 20.44 -2.92 22.09
CA LEU A 20 20.46 -2.43 20.71
C LEU A 20 19.48 -3.22 19.83
N LEU A 21 19.50 -4.56 19.93
CA LEU A 21 18.57 -5.42 19.20
C LEU A 21 17.12 -5.14 19.58
N LEU A 22 16.83 -4.93 20.87
CA LEU A 22 15.51 -4.52 21.33
C LEU A 22 15.08 -3.18 20.70
N GLY A 23 15.97 -2.19 20.65
CA GLY A 23 15.71 -0.91 20.00
C GLY A 23 15.40 -1.04 18.51
N VAL A 24 16.17 -1.87 17.78
CA VAL A 24 15.94 -2.13 16.34
C VAL A 24 14.61 -2.84 16.11
N VAL A 25 14.27 -3.83 16.93
CA VAL A 25 12.98 -4.55 16.85
C VAL A 25 11.82 -3.60 17.13
N LEU A 26 11.90 -2.79 18.19
CA LEU A 26 10.88 -1.80 18.51
C LEU A 26 10.72 -0.78 17.36
N GLY A 27 11.81 -0.21 16.87
CA GLY A 27 11.79 0.77 15.79
C GLY A 27 11.20 0.22 14.49
N SER A 28 11.53 -1.02 14.13
CA SER A 28 11.00 -1.67 12.92
C SER A 28 9.51 -2.01 13.04
N VAL A 29 9.04 -2.47 14.21
CA VAL A 29 7.62 -2.73 14.46
C VAL A 29 6.80 -1.44 14.41
N LEU A 30 7.26 -0.37 15.09
CA LEU A 30 6.61 0.94 15.07
C LEU A 30 6.51 1.51 13.65
N THR A 31 7.58 1.42 12.88
CA THR A 31 7.61 1.89 11.49
C THR A 31 6.68 1.06 10.61
N GLY A 32 6.70 -0.27 10.74
CA GLY A 32 5.82 -1.17 10.02
C GLY A 32 4.34 -0.88 10.30
N TRP A 33 3.98 -0.72 11.57
CA TRP A 33 2.63 -0.38 12.00
C TRP A 33 2.15 0.98 11.46
N TRP A 34 3.01 2.00 11.51
CA TRP A 34 2.67 3.34 11.01
C TRP A 34 2.46 3.36 9.49
N VAL A 35 3.34 2.71 8.74
CA VAL A 35 3.23 2.56 7.28
C VAL A 35 1.97 1.78 6.91
N GLN A 36 1.66 0.71 7.63
CA GLN A 36 0.49 -0.11 7.37
C GLN A 36 -0.82 0.64 7.63
N ASN A 37 -0.93 1.35 8.76
CA ASN A 37 -2.09 2.19 9.05
C ASN A 37 -2.28 3.31 8.03
N ARG A 38 -1.20 3.94 7.55
CA ARG A 38 -1.30 4.98 6.53
C ARG A 38 -1.65 4.39 5.16
N ALA A 39 -1.10 3.23 4.82
CA ALA A 39 -1.43 2.51 3.60
C ALA A 39 -2.89 2.05 3.58
N ASP A 40 -3.43 1.55 4.69
CA ASP A 40 -4.81 1.09 4.80
C ASP A 40 -5.80 2.26 4.73
N ARG A 41 -5.46 3.42 5.31
CA ARG A 41 -6.23 4.66 5.11
C ARG A 41 -6.27 5.10 3.65
N VAL A 42 -5.17 4.95 2.91
CA VAL A 42 -5.11 5.26 1.47
C VAL A 42 -5.83 4.20 0.65
N ARG A 43 -5.79 2.93 1.05
CA ARG A 43 -6.53 1.84 0.40
C ARG A 43 -8.03 1.99 0.56
N ALA A 44 -8.51 2.44 1.73
CA ALA A 44 -9.92 2.73 1.95
C ALA A 44 -10.46 3.77 0.93
N LEU A 45 -9.69 4.80 0.57
CA LEU A 45 -10.08 5.77 -0.48
C LEU A 45 -10.19 5.18 -1.89
N ARG A 46 -9.54 4.05 -2.12
CA ARG A 46 -9.55 3.39 -3.43
C ARG A 46 -10.85 2.63 -3.64
N THR A 47 -11.59 2.32 -2.57
CA THR A 47 -12.91 1.69 -2.65
C THR A 47 -14.02 2.75 -2.55
N PRO A 48 -15.19 2.50 -3.17
CA PRO A 48 -16.32 3.41 -3.05
C PRO A 48 -16.78 3.62 -1.60
N GLY A 49 -16.75 2.56 -0.78
CA GLY A 49 -17.16 2.61 0.63
C GLY A 49 -16.23 3.46 1.48
N GLY A 50 -14.91 3.32 1.34
CA GLY A 50 -13.99 4.10 2.16
C GLY A 50 -13.85 5.57 1.70
N PHE A 51 -14.23 5.89 0.46
CA PHE A 51 -14.45 7.28 0.05
C PHE A 51 -15.64 7.91 0.78
N VAL A 52 -16.79 7.23 0.80
CA VAL A 52 -18.01 7.71 1.47
C VAL A 52 -17.77 7.95 2.97
N GLU A 53 -17.19 6.95 3.65
CA GLU A 53 -16.86 7.03 5.07
C GLU A 53 -15.93 8.21 5.37
N ARG A 54 -14.97 8.50 4.49
CA ARG A 54 -14.09 9.65 4.68
C ARG A 54 -14.82 10.98 4.52
N VAL A 55 -15.67 11.10 3.50
CA VAL A 55 -16.44 12.32 3.28
C VAL A 55 -17.35 12.59 4.49
N ILE A 56 -18.06 11.58 4.98
CA ILE A 56 -18.90 11.71 6.18
C ILE A 56 -18.05 12.15 7.38
N ARG A 57 -16.90 11.50 7.60
CA ARG A 57 -16.00 11.84 8.71
C ARG A 57 -15.44 13.26 8.63
N GLN A 58 -15.20 13.78 7.44
CA GLN A 58 -14.64 15.11 7.24
C GLN A 58 -15.70 16.23 7.31
N VAL A 59 -16.93 15.93 6.89
CA VAL A 59 -18.05 16.88 6.91
C VAL A 59 -18.66 17.00 8.30
N GLU A 60 -18.53 15.96 9.14
CA GLU A 60 -19.08 15.91 10.51
C GLU A 60 -20.56 16.36 10.58
N PRO A 61 -21.50 15.59 9.99
CA PRO A 61 -22.89 16.00 9.88
C PRO A 61 -23.52 16.25 11.27
N MET A 62 -24.22 17.37 11.41
CA MET A 62 -24.83 17.80 12.66
C MET A 62 -26.20 17.14 12.92
N SER A 63 -26.77 16.48 11.92
CA SER A 63 -28.05 15.77 12.04
C SER A 63 -28.10 14.48 11.21
N PRO A 64 -28.98 13.52 11.56
CA PRO A 64 -29.18 12.30 10.76
C PRO A 64 -29.61 12.60 9.32
N ALA A 65 -30.53 13.55 9.12
CA ALA A 65 -30.99 13.94 7.79
C ALA A 65 -29.86 14.54 6.92
N GLN A 66 -28.97 15.34 7.53
CA GLN A 66 -27.80 15.87 6.85
C GLN A 66 -26.81 14.74 6.50
N ARG A 67 -26.60 13.79 7.41
CA ARG A 67 -25.76 12.61 7.17
C ARG A 67 -26.25 11.81 5.98
N ASP A 68 -27.54 11.51 5.91
CA ASP A 68 -28.14 10.75 4.82
C ASP A 68 -27.98 11.48 3.48
N SER A 69 -28.17 12.80 3.48
CA SER A 69 -27.97 13.64 2.30
C SER A 69 -26.52 13.62 1.80
N VAL A 70 -25.56 13.79 2.72
CA VAL A 70 -24.12 13.71 2.42
C VAL A 70 -23.75 12.33 1.88
N GLU A 71 -24.31 11.28 2.48
CA GLU A 71 -24.05 9.90 2.08
C GLU A 71 -24.52 9.61 0.65
N VAL A 72 -25.73 10.05 0.28
CA VAL A 72 -26.26 9.90 -1.09
C VAL A 72 -25.34 10.58 -2.11
N ILE A 73 -24.93 11.82 -1.84
CA ILE A 73 -24.02 12.58 -2.70
C ILE A 73 -22.67 11.86 -2.81
N ALA A 74 -22.09 11.48 -1.67
CA ALA A 74 -20.79 10.82 -1.62
C ALA A 74 -20.81 9.47 -2.36
N ARG A 75 -21.88 8.67 -2.23
CA ARG A 75 -22.03 7.38 -2.92
C ARG A 75 -22.10 7.57 -4.43
N ARG A 76 -22.84 8.57 -4.92
CA ARG A 76 -22.91 8.87 -6.35
C ARG A 76 -21.53 9.24 -6.91
N THR A 77 -20.83 10.15 -6.24
CA THR A 77 -19.48 10.57 -6.63
C THR A 77 -18.49 9.39 -6.58
N ALA A 78 -18.59 8.54 -5.56
CA ALA A 78 -17.75 7.35 -5.43
C ALA A 78 -17.90 6.40 -6.62
N ARG A 79 -19.13 6.18 -7.11
CA ARG A 79 -19.40 5.35 -8.30
C ARG A 79 -18.81 5.98 -9.56
N GLN A 80 -18.97 7.28 -9.75
CA GLN A 80 -18.41 8.00 -10.90
C GLN A 80 -16.88 7.93 -10.91
N LEU A 81 -16.23 8.11 -9.75
CA LEU A 81 -14.79 7.97 -9.61
C LEU A 81 -14.31 6.55 -9.89
N ASP A 82 -15.05 5.52 -9.43
CA ASP A 82 -14.70 4.13 -9.73
C ASP A 82 -14.79 3.83 -11.22
N GLN A 83 -15.86 4.28 -11.88
CA GLN A 83 -16.00 4.15 -13.33
C GLN A 83 -14.88 4.86 -14.09
N LEU A 84 -14.53 6.10 -13.71
CA LEU A 84 -13.43 6.85 -14.30
C LEU A 84 -12.09 6.11 -14.13
N ARG A 85 -11.82 5.59 -12.93
CA ARG A 85 -10.62 4.80 -12.64
C ARG A 85 -10.55 3.54 -13.51
N ARG A 86 -11.67 2.82 -13.70
CA ARG A 86 -11.73 1.62 -14.56
C ARG A 86 -11.43 1.96 -16.02
N THR A 87 -12.02 3.03 -16.55
CA THR A 87 -11.79 3.50 -17.92
C THR A 87 -10.33 3.90 -18.12
N HIS A 88 -9.80 4.76 -17.26
CA HIS A 88 -8.42 5.21 -17.36
C HIS A 88 -7.43 4.04 -17.20
N ARG A 89 -7.73 3.08 -16.33
CA ARG A 89 -6.91 1.86 -16.20
C ARG A 89 -6.84 1.09 -17.52
N ARG A 90 -7.97 0.91 -18.22
CA ARG A 90 -7.99 0.24 -19.53
C ARG A 90 -7.14 0.99 -20.54
N GLN A 91 -7.33 2.30 -20.66
CA GLN A 91 -6.54 3.16 -21.56
C GLN A 91 -5.05 3.09 -21.27
N THR A 92 -4.65 3.17 -19.99
CA THR A 92 -3.24 3.03 -19.60
C THR A 92 -2.67 1.68 -20.00
N MET A 93 -3.44 0.58 -19.87
CA MET A 93 -2.96 -0.73 -20.31
C MET A 93 -2.77 -0.79 -21.83
N THR A 94 -3.71 -0.24 -22.60
CA THR A 94 -3.57 -0.16 -24.07
C THR A 94 -2.31 0.60 -24.50
N VAL A 95 -2.01 1.73 -23.85
CA VAL A 95 -0.80 2.52 -24.13
C VAL A 95 0.47 1.70 -23.80
N LEU A 96 0.49 1.03 -22.65
CA LEU A 96 1.63 0.21 -22.26
C LEU A 96 1.81 -1.02 -23.17
N ASP A 97 0.73 -1.63 -23.63
CA ASP A 97 0.76 -2.77 -24.54
C ASP A 97 1.26 -2.33 -25.95
N SER A 98 0.94 -1.11 -26.37
CA SER A 98 1.45 -0.51 -27.62
C SER A 98 2.96 -0.26 -27.53
N MET A 99 3.41 0.41 -26.46
CA MET A 99 4.84 0.60 -26.16
C MET A 99 5.59 -0.75 -26.10
N ARG A 100 5.00 -1.79 -25.51
CA ARG A 100 5.60 -3.13 -25.47
C ARG A 100 5.80 -3.72 -26.87
N THR A 101 4.82 -3.54 -27.75
CA THR A 101 4.90 -3.99 -29.16
C THR A 101 6.03 -3.27 -29.89
N GLU A 102 6.16 -1.95 -29.71
CA GLU A 102 7.24 -1.16 -30.30
C GLU A 102 8.62 -1.61 -29.78
N LEU A 103 8.75 -1.81 -28.46
CA LEU A 103 10.00 -2.24 -27.84
C LEU A 103 10.49 -3.61 -28.30
N ARG A 104 9.61 -4.51 -28.76
CA ARG A 104 10.01 -5.83 -29.32
C ARG A 104 10.88 -5.71 -30.57
N THR A 105 10.84 -4.58 -31.26
CA THR A 105 11.68 -4.34 -32.44
C THR A 105 13.14 -4.02 -32.08
N VAL A 106 13.40 -3.63 -30.82
CA VAL A 106 14.71 -3.13 -30.36
C VAL A 106 15.29 -3.96 -29.22
N LEU A 107 14.43 -4.69 -28.49
CA LEU A 107 14.82 -5.49 -27.34
C LEU A 107 14.83 -6.98 -27.68
N SER A 108 15.73 -7.71 -27.04
CA SER A 108 15.72 -9.17 -27.04
C SER A 108 14.50 -9.74 -26.29
N GLU A 109 14.13 -10.98 -26.61
CA GLU A 109 13.06 -11.70 -25.91
C GLU A 109 13.31 -11.81 -24.40
N GLU A 110 14.57 -11.97 -23.96
CA GLU A 110 14.90 -12.01 -22.53
C GLU A 110 14.61 -10.68 -21.81
N GLN A 111 14.92 -9.56 -22.47
CA GLN A 111 14.65 -8.21 -21.95
C GLN A 111 13.15 -7.92 -21.88
N ILE A 112 12.38 -8.34 -22.89
CA ILE A 112 10.92 -8.24 -22.90
C ILE A 112 10.31 -9.08 -21.78
N ASN A 113 10.74 -10.32 -21.60
CA ASN A 113 10.27 -11.18 -20.52
C ASN A 113 10.61 -10.62 -19.13
N ALA A 114 11.78 -10.00 -18.96
CA ALA A 114 12.15 -9.31 -17.73
C ALA A 114 11.26 -8.08 -17.46
N LEU A 115 10.96 -7.31 -18.50
CA LEU A 115 10.05 -6.16 -18.44
C LEU A 115 8.62 -6.59 -18.05
N ASP A 116 8.13 -7.68 -18.64
CA ASP A 116 6.80 -8.23 -18.35
C ASP A 116 6.66 -8.71 -16.91
N ARG A 117 7.66 -9.41 -16.38
CA ARG A 117 7.66 -9.82 -14.97
C ARG A 117 7.50 -8.61 -14.05
N ARG A 118 8.20 -7.50 -14.34
CA ARG A 118 8.09 -6.24 -13.56
C ARG A 118 6.70 -5.61 -13.67
N PHE A 119 6.08 -5.63 -14.86
CA PHE A 119 4.72 -5.10 -15.05
C PHE A 119 3.64 -5.98 -14.40
N GLN A 120 3.75 -7.31 -14.49
CA GLN A 120 2.82 -8.25 -13.88
C GLN A 120 2.81 -8.12 -12.34
N HIS A 121 3.98 -7.96 -11.71
CA HIS A 121 4.08 -7.72 -10.26
C HIS A 121 3.35 -6.44 -9.82
N ARG A 122 3.38 -5.39 -10.66
CA ARG A 122 2.62 -4.15 -10.42
C ARG A 122 1.12 -4.31 -10.69
N ARG A 123 0.71 -5.15 -11.65
CA ARG A 123 -0.70 -5.48 -11.94
C ARG A 123 -1.33 -6.30 -10.82
N HIS A 124 -0.66 -7.34 -10.30
CA HIS A 124 -1.21 -8.18 -9.22
C HIS A 124 -1.34 -7.46 -7.88
N ARG A 125 -0.38 -6.60 -7.52
CA ARG A 125 -0.49 -5.74 -6.32
C ARG A 125 -1.64 -4.73 -6.38
N ARG A 126 -2.21 -4.47 -7.57
CA ARG A 126 -3.36 -3.57 -7.79
C ARG A 126 -4.66 -4.30 -8.14
N GLY A 127 -4.65 -5.63 -8.29
CA GLY A 127 -5.77 -6.44 -8.77
C GLY A 127 -6.36 -7.42 -7.77
N ARG A 128 -5.67 -7.73 -6.66
CA ARG A 128 -6.34 -8.18 -5.43
C ARG A 128 -7.00 -6.94 -4.82
N PHE A 129 -8.23 -7.06 -4.32
CA PHE A 129 -9.12 -6.01 -3.77
C PHE A 129 -10.06 -5.38 -4.79
#